data_AF-A0A3N6ZNU8-F1
#
_entry.id   AF-A0A3N6ZNU8-F1
#
_cell.length_a   1.000
_cell.length_b   1.000
_cell.length_c   1.000
_cell.angle_alpha   90.00
_cell.angle_beta   90.00
_cell.angle_gamma   90.00
#
_symmetry.space_group_name_H-M   'P 1'
#
loop_
_entity.id
_entity.type
_entity.pdbx_description
1 polymer ?
#
loop_
_entity_poly.entity_id
_entity_poly.type
_entity_poly.pdbx_seq_one_letter_code
_entity_poly.pdbx_strand_id
1 'polypeptide(L)'
;MVLLLMKITTFMALNIYSMRWLISSLLLILFASSCASVKPYERQYLNDAEMQMSKDAGRNFNDYVHSIREGATPANGLKGSGGCGCN
;
A
#
# COMPACT_ATOMS: atom_id res chain seq x y z
N MET A 1 34.13 28.34 27.02
CA MET A 1 32.86 28.68 26.35
C MET A 1 32.54 27.76 25.17
N VAL A 2 33.45 27.61 24.19
CA VAL A 2 33.26 26.75 22.98
C VAL A 2 32.95 25.28 23.31
N LEU A 3 33.68 24.66 24.26
CA LEU A 3 33.45 23.26 24.69
C LEU A 3 32.09 23.04 25.37
N LEU A 4 31.50 24.07 25.98
CA LEU A 4 30.19 23.97 26.64
C LEU A 4 29.06 23.97 25.59
N LEU A 5 29.19 24.80 24.54
CA LEU A 5 28.25 24.85 23.42
C LEU A 5 28.25 23.54 22.61
N MET A 6 29.42 22.91 22.44
CA MET A 6 29.54 21.59 21.79
C MET A 6 28.88 20.47 22.62
N LYS A 7 28.96 20.51 23.95
CA LYS A 7 28.27 19.55 24.83
C LYS A 7 26.74 19.74 24.83
N ILE A 8 26.25 20.98 24.75
CA ILE A 8 24.80 21.27 24.69
C ILE A 8 24.20 20.82 23.35
N THR A 9 24.86 21.10 22.23
CA THR A 9 24.40 20.69 20.89
C THR A 9 24.42 19.17 20.71
N THR A 10 25.44 18.48 21.24
CA THR A 10 25.49 17.01 21.22
C THR A 10 24.44 16.38 22.15
N PHE A 11 24.19 16.97 23.33
CA PHE A 11 23.10 16.53 24.23
C PHE A 11 21.71 16.70 23.60
N MET A 12 21.46 17.84 22.94
CA MET A 12 20.24 18.07 22.16
C MET A 12 20.13 17.09 20.97
N ALA A 13 21.22 16.84 20.24
CA ALA A 13 21.25 15.89 19.13
C ALA A 13 21.01 14.43 19.57
N LEU A 14 21.55 14.02 20.72
CA LEU A 14 21.31 12.71 21.34
C LEU A 14 19.83 12.53 21.72
N ASN A 15 19.20 13.57 22.28
CA ASN A 15 17.78 13.55 22.62
C ASN A 15 16.89 13.50 21.35
N ILE A 16 17.25 14.25 20.30
CA ILE A 16 16.57 14.19 19.00
C ILE A 16 16.72 12.81 18.33
N TYR A 17 17.90 12.18 18.43
CA TYR A 17 18.11 10.84 17.87
C TYR A 17 17.27 9.79 18.62
N SER A 18 17.19 9.88 19.95
CA SER A 18 16.32 9.04 20.80
C SER A 18 14.84 9.19 20.43
N MET A 19 14.36 10.42 20.31
CA MET A 19 12.96 10.72 19.93
C MET A 19 12.63 10.27 18.49
N ARG A 20 13.61 10.27 17.58
CA ARG A 20 13.42 9.79 16.20
C ARG A 20 13.20 8.27 16.14
N TRP A 21 13.87 7.50 16.99
CA TRP A 21 13.61 6.05 17.10
C TRP A 21 12.23 5.77 17.69
N LEU A 22 11.81 6.53 18.71
CA LEU A 22 10.48 6.41 19.29
C LEU A 22 9.37 6.72 18.28
N ILE A 23 9.53 7.78 17.48
CA ILE A 23 8.58 8.14 16.42
C ILE A 23 8.55 7.05 15.33
N SER A 24 9.71 6.53 14.90
CA SER A 24 9.77 5.45 13.92
C SER A 24 9.12 4.15 14.44
N SER A 25 9.34 3.79 15.71
CA SER A 25 8.71 2.63 16.32
C SER A 25 7.20 2.78 16.43
N LEU A 26 6.72 3.98 16.78
CA LEU A 26 5.29 4.27 16.87
C LEU A 26 4.62 4.18 15.49
N LEU A 27 5.24 4.75 14.45
CA LEU A 27 4.77 4.63 13.06
C LEU A 27 4.68 3.16 12.63
N LEU A 28 5.69 2.35 12.94
CA LEU A 28 5.71 0.92 12.56
C LEU A 28 4.53 0.15 13.18
N ILE A 29 4.21 0.42 14.45
CA ILE A 29 3.09 -0.22 15.16
C ILE A 29 1.74 0.17 14.53
N LEU A 30 1.58 1.42 14.12
CA LEU A 30 0.35 1.88 13.46
C LEU A 30 0.11 1.14 12.13
N PHE A 31 1.15 0.97 11.31
CA PHE A 31 1.02 0.24 10.03
C PHE A 31 0.79 -1.28 10.22
N ALA A 32 1.28 -1.87 11.30
CA ALA A 32 1.09 -3.30 11.59
C ALA A 32 -0.35 -3.66 12.03
N SER A 33 -1.17 -2.66 12.41
CA SER A 33 -2.54 -2.89 12.94
C SER A 33 -3.61 -3.20 11.89
N SER A 34 -3.29 -3.16 10.58
CA SER A 34 -4.28 -3.28 9.51
C SER A 34 -4.71 -4.72 9.16
N CYS A 35 -4.27 -5.74 9.90
CA CYS A 35 -4.66 -7.13 9.63
C CYS A 35 -5.98 -7.48 10.34
N ALA A 36 -7.07 -7.56 9.58
CA ALA A 36 -8.39 -7.96 10.09
C ALA A 36 -8.58 -9.48 9.99
N SER A 37 -8.91 -10.13 11.12
CA SER A 37 -9.25 -11.56 11.13
C SER A 37 -10.69 -11.78 10.67
N VAL A 38 -10.86 -12.48 9.54
CA VAL A 38 -12.17 -12.81 8.97
C VAL A 38 -12.69 -14.13 9.56
N LYS A 39 -13.98 -14.17 9.87
CA LYS A 39 -14.61 -15.35 10.48
C LYS A 39 -14.60 -16.52 9.48
N PRO A 40 -14.47 -17.79 9.94
CA PRO A 40 -14.28 -18.92 9.04
C PRO A 40 -15.33 -19.05 7.93
N TYR A 41 -16.59 -18.71 8.21
CA TYR A 41 -17.69 -18.80 7.25
C TYR A 41 -17.72 -17.64 6.22
N GLU A 42 -17.17 -16.47 6.56
CA GLU A 42 -17.04 -15.34 5.63
C GLU A 42 -15.94 -15.60 4.58
N ARG A 43 -15.03 -16.55 4.84
CA ARG A 43 -13.94 -16.93 3.92
C ARG A 43 -14.44 -17.58 2.64
N GLN A 44 -15.69 -18.06 2.59
CA GLN A 44 -16.29 -18.58 1.37
C GLN A 44 -16.45 -17.48 0.32
N TYR A 45 -16.91 -16.29 0.72
CA TYR A 45 -17.09 -15.14 -0.19
C TYR A 45 -15.75 -14.58 -0.68
N LEU A 46 -14.70 -14.66 0.15
CA LEU A 46 -13.35 -14.23 -0.25
C LEU A 46 -12.69 -15.21 -1.23
N ASN A 47 -13.07 -16.49 -1.20
CA ASN A 47 -12.55 -17.53 -2.11
C ASN A 47 -13.52 -17.82 -3.26
N ASP A 48 -14.37 -16.85 -3.61
CA ASP A 48 -15.25 -17.02 -4.76
C ASP A 48 -14.43 -17.20 -6.04
N ALA A 49 -14.85 -18.12 -6.92
CA ALA A 49 -14.22 -18.34 -8.21
C ALA A 49 -14.23 -17.06 -9.05
N GLU A 50 -15.28 -16.25 -8.92
CA GLU A 50 -15.34 -14.95 -9.58
C GLU A 50 -14.35 -13.96 -8.98
N MET A 51 -13.85 -14.10 -7.76
CA MET A 51 -12.85 -13.17 -7.19
C MET A 51 -11.41 -13.52 -7.61
N GLN A 52 -11.20 -14.65 -8.28
CA GLN A 52 -9.87 -15.08 -8.69
C GLN A 52 -9.26 -14.13 -9.74
N MET A 53 -7.98 -13.78 -9.56
CA MET A 53 -7.23 -12.93 -10.50
C MET A 53 -6.82 -13.64 -11.81
N SER A 54 -7.44 -14.79 -12.12
CA SER A 54 -7.24 -15.53 -13.36
C SER A 54 -8.08 -14.92 -14.49
N LYS A 55 -7.57 -15.03 -15.72
CA LYS A 55 -8.18 -14.46 -16.91
C LYS A 55 -8.99 -15.53 -17.65
N ASP A 56 -10.31 -15.43 -17.55
CA ASP A 56 -11.24 -16.14 -18.43
C ASP A 56 -11.65 -15.27 -19.62
N ALA A 57 -12.16 -15.90 -20.68
CA ALA A 57 -12.53 -15.19 -21.92
C ALA A 57 -13.54 -14.06 -21.69
N GLY A 58 -14.53 -14.27 -20.81
CA GLY A 58 -15.51 -13.24 -20.44
C GLY A 58 -14.89 -12.12 -19.60
N ARG A 59 -13.91 -12.44 -18.73
CA ARG A 59 -13.24 -11.47 -17.87
C ARG A 59 -12.34 -10.53 -18.67
N ASN A 60 -11.64 -11.04 -19.68
CA ASN A 60 -10.83 -10.23 -20.59
C ASN A 60 -11.66 -9.19 -21.35
N PHE A 61 -12.87 -9.55 -21.79
CA PHE A 61 -13.76 -8.60 -22.46
C PHE A 61 -14.21 -7.48 -21.51
N ASN A 62 -14.62 -7.81 -20.29
CA ASN A 62 -15.01 -6.81 -19.29
C ASN A 62 -13.84 -5.89 -18.94
N ASP A 63 -12.65 -6.45 -18.68
CA ASP A 63 -11.44 -5.67 -18.39
C ASP A 63 -11.11 -4.72 -19.55
N TYR A 64 -11.27 -5.17 -20.80
CA TYR A 64 -11.09 -4.32 -21.97
C TYR A 64 -12.11 -3.15 -21.99
N VAL A 65 -13.39 -3.43 -21.77
CA VAL A 65 -14.44 -2.40 -21.72
C VAL A 65 -14.14 -1.37 -20.62
N HIS A 66 -13.79 -1.81 -19.41
CA HIS A 66 -13.43 -0.91 -18.31
C HIS A 66 -12.14 -0.12 -18.60
N SER A 67 -11.14 -0.74 -19.24
CA SER A 67 -9.90 -0.06 -19.61
C SER A 67 -10.12 1.08 -20.62
N ILE A 68 -10.98 0.87 -21.62
CA ILE A 68 -11.23 1.86 -22.68
C ILE A 68 -12.20 2.95 -22.21
N ARG A 69 -13.22 2.61 -21.42
CA ARG A 69 -14.27 3.58 -21.01
C ARG A 69 -13.91 4.33 -19.73
N GLU A 70 -13.24 3.67 -18.78
CA GLU A 70 -12.98 4.19 -17.44
C GLU A 70 -11.49 4.38 -17.16
N GLY A 71 -10.60 3.97 -18.08
CA GLY A 71 -9.16 3.97 -17.83
C GLY A 71 -8.75 2.98 -16.75
N ALA A 72 -9.59 2.00 -16.41
CA ALA A 72 -9.34 1.04 -15.35
C ALA A 72 -8.16 0.11 -15.72
N THR A 73 -7.34 -0.22 -14.74
CA THR A 73 -6.26 -1.20 -14.90
C THR A 73 -6.58 -2.45 -14.08
N PRO A 74 -6.62 -3.65 -14.69
CA PRO A 74 -6.93 -4.87 -13.95
C PRO A 74 -5.77 -5.26 -13.01
N ALA A 75 -6.09 -5.95 -11.92
CA ALA A 75 -5.13 -6.29 -10.86
C ALA A 75 -3.92 -7.10 -11.35
N ASN A 76 -4.11 -7.96 -12.36
CA ASN A 76 -3.07 -8.77 -13.03
C ASN A 76 -2.74 -8.25 -14.44
N GLY A 77 -3.08 -6.99 -14.74
CA GLY A 77 -2.80 -6.35 -16.02
C GLY A 77 -1.37 -5.82 -16.09
N LEU A 78 -0.67 -6.11 -17.18
CA LEU A 78 0.37 -5.21 -17.67
C LEU A 78 -0.28 -3.83 -17.85
N LYS A 79 0.46 -2.73 -17.64
CA LYS A 79 -0.02 -1.36 -17.91
C LYS A 79 -0.72 -1.33 -19.28
N GLY A 80 -2.05 -1.33 -19.27
CA GLY A 80 -2.86 -1.19 -20.46
C GLY A 80 -2.87 0.27 -20.87
N SER A 81 -3.05 0.53 -22.17
CA SER A 81 -3.30 1.86 -22.72
C SER A 81 -4.71 2.33 -22.31
N GLY A 82 -4.88 2.65 -21.03
CA GLY A 82 -6.15 3.12 -20.47
C GLY A 82 -6.20 4.64 -20.48
N GLY A 83 -7.04 5.21 -21.36
CA GLY A 83 -7.34 6.65 -21.40
C GLY A 83 -6.90 7.36 -22.68
N CYS A 84 -7.81 8.20 -23.21
CA CYS A 84 -7.74 8.98 -24.47
C CYS A 84 -7.82 8.19 -25.79
N GLY A 85 -7.58 6.88 -25.80
CA GLY A 85 -7.74 6.06 -27.03
C GLY A 85 -6.69 6.31 -28.10
N CYS A 86 -5.57 6.94 -27.76
CA CYS A 86 -4.41 7.04 -28.65
C CYS A 86 -3.62 5.72 -28.58
N ASN A 87 -3.90 4.81 -29.51
CA ASN A 87 -2.91 3.82 -29.93
C ASN A 87 -2.01 4.47 -30.98
#